data_AF-A0A6I8UQP2-F1
#
_entry.id   AF-A0A6I8UQP2-F1
#
_cell.length_a   1.000
_cell.length_b   1.000
_cell.length_c   1.000
_cell.angle_alpha   90.00
_cell.angle_beta   90.00
_cell.angle_gamma   90.00
#
_symmetry.space_group_name_H-M   'P 1'
#
loop_
_entity.id
_entity.type
_entity.pdbx_description
1 polymer ?
#
loop_
_entity_poly.entity_id
_entity_poly.type
_entity_poly.pdbx_seq_one_letter_code
_entity_poly.pdbx_strand_id
1 'polypeptide(L)'
;MLKYVCLVIVLQTLWMVQAEAPAYIKQCHRDDPKLVDCFMGAIEHLKPYLASGIPEIQLPSVEPFKMDSLALQLTEGPQGYKITLKNMEAFGASNFQVKSLKLTENNEPFKAKIVMPKLKIEAKYTSSGVLLILPASGGGDFHAVFEGVSADLTGKTSVRASKGANYLHIDSLSLVLDVKDVKMSISGAFNNNRILLEATNLFLRDNSQIVLEAMQSQLQKKLASEFGKLANQLLKNVPIEQFYVN
;
A
#
# COMPACT_ATOMS: atom_id res chain seq x y z
N MET A 1 23.11 5.03 59.31
CA MET A 1 22.16 6.03 58.77
C MET A 1 22.41 6.34 57.29
N LEU A 2 23.62 6.77 56.89
CA LEU A 2 23.90 7.21 55.50
C LEU A 2 23.77 6.11 54.41
N LYS A 3 24.05 4.84 54.74
CA LYS A 3 23.93 3.71 53.79
C LYS A 3 22.47 3.38 53.39
N TYR A 4 21.50 3.63 54.27
CA TYR A 4 20.09 3.35 53.99
C TYR A 4 19.45 4.45 53.14
N VAL A 5 19.94 5.69 53.25
CA VAL A 5 19.45 6.83 52.45
C VAL A 5 19.83 6.67 50.98
N CYS A 6 21.04 6.18 50.67
CA CYS A 6 21.42 5.91 49.27
C CYS A 6 20.60 4.78 48.63
N LEU A 7 20.21 3.75 49.39
CA LEU A 7 19.44 2.62 48.84
C LEU A 7 18.01 3.03 48.44
N VAL A 8 17.41 3.95 49.20
CA VAL A 8 16.04 4.45 48.93
C VAL A 8 16.03 5.40 47.73
N ILE A 9 17.08 6.22 47.54
CA ILE A 9 17.19 7.13 46.39
C ILE A 9 17.41 6.35 45.08
N VAL A 10 18.20 5.27 45.11
CA VAL A 10 18.37 4.41 43.92
C VAL A 10 17.06 3.67 43.56
N LEU A 11 16.27 3.26 44.55
CA LEU A 11 15.01 2.55 44.32
C LEU A 11 13.90 3.44 43.70
N GLN A 12 13.95 4.77 43.91
CA GLN A 12 12.97 5.70 43.33
C GLN A 12 13.29 6.15 41.89
N THR A 13 14.45 5.77 41.34
CA THR A 13 14.82 6.12 39.96
C THR A 13 14.45 5.06 38.92
N LEU A 14 13.87 3.93 39.32
CA LEU A 14 13.10 3.04 38.43
C LEU A 14 11.69 3.61 38.22
N TRP A 15 11.61 4.86 37.75
CA TRP A 15 10.45 5.24 36.97
C TRP A 15 10.57 4.44 35.69
N MET A 16 9.67 3.46 35.51
CA MET A 16 9.47 2.89 34.20
C MET A 16 9.09 4.05 33.29
N VAL A 17 10.04 4.54 32.50
CA VAL A 17 9.78 5.45 31.40
C VAL A 17 8.98 4.60 30.42
N GLN A 18 7.66 4.61 30.60
CA GLN A 18 6.75 4.03 29.63
C GLN A 18 6.88 4.90 28.40
N ALA A 19 7.59 4.39 27.40
CA ALA A 19 7.88 5.12 26.17
C ALA A 19 6.56 5.61 25.57
N GLU A 20 6.39 6.93 25.55
CA GLU A 20 5.22 7.59 24.99
C GLU A 20 5.05 7.16 23.53
N ALA A 21 3.81 6.88 23.14
CA ALA A 21 3.54 6.42 21.78
C ALA A 21 3.97 7.51 20.78
N PRO A 22 4.59 7.15 19.63
CA PRO A 22 4.93 8.12 18.61
C PRO A 22 3.70 8.91 18.16
N ALA A 23 3.87 10.17 17.78
CA ALA A 23 2.74 11.07 17.45
C ALA A 23 1.85 10.54 16.30
N TYR A 24 2.39 9.70 15.43
CA TYR A 24 1.66 9.06 14.33
C TYR A 24 0.83 7.84 14.75
N ILE A 25 0.94 7.39 16.01
CA ILE A 25 0.17 6.28 16.58
C ILE A 25 -0.91 6.80 17.50
N LYS A 26 -2.17 6.49 17.14
CA LYS A 26 -3.30 6.66 18.03
C LYS A 26 -3.61 5.33 18.70
N GLN A 27 -3.60 5.32 20.03
CA GLN A 27 -3.79 4.11 20.84
C GLN A 27 -5.28 3.78 20.98
N CYS A 28 -5.59 2.48 21.10
CA CYS A 28 -6.93 1.96 21.38
C CYS A 28 -6.96 1.14 22.66
N HIS A 29 -8.09 1.13 23.38
CA HIS A 29 -8.26 0.31 24.58
C HIS A 29 -8.81 -1.06 24.23
N ARG A 30 -8.22 -2.13 24.76
CA ARG A 30 -8.64 -3.52 24.44
C ARG A 30 -10.09 -3.80 24.81
N ASP A 31 -10.54 -3.25 25.93
CA ASP A 31 -11.89 -3.48 26.47
C ASP A 31 -12.93 -2.51 25.89
N ASP A 32 -12.55 -1.68 24.91
CA ASP A 32 -13.49 -0.81 24.22
C ASP A 32 -14.48 -1.64 23.39
N PRO A 33 -15.79 -1.59 23.65
CA PRO A 33 -16.79 -2.27 22.82
C PRO A 33 -16.80 -1.79 21.37
N LYS A 34 -16.17 -0.65 21.08
CA LYS A 34 -15.96 -0.05 19.75
C LYS A 34 -14.49 -0.11 19.30
N LEU A 35 -13.75 -1.14 19.71
CA LEU A 35 -12.34 -1.34 19.35
C LEU A 35 -12.06 -1.21 17.85
N VAL A 36 -12.94 -1.78 17.01
CA VAL A 36 -12.81 -1.70 15.54
C VAL A 36 -12.91 -0.26 15.05
N ASP A 37 -13.87 0.52 15.56
CA ASP A 37 -14.03 1.94 15.21
C ASP A 37 -12.81 2.75 15.66
N CYS A 38 -12.24 2.42 16.83
CA CYS A 38 -11.01 3.04 17.30
C CYS A 38 -9.84 2.78 16.33
N PHE A 39 -9.64 1.54 15.88
CA PHE A 39 -8.58 1.22 14.92
C PHE A 39 -8.80 1.89 13.56
N MET A 40 -10.04 1.94 13.08
CA MET A 40 -10.36 2.70 11.86
C MET A 40 -10.01 4.18 12.04
N GLY A 41 -10.34 4.78 13.19
CA GLY A 41 -9.94 6.14 13.54
C GLY A 41 -8.43 6.33 13.71
N ALA A 42 -7.70 5.30 14.16
CA ALA A 42 -6.25 5.32 14.26
C ALA A 42 -5.58 5.28 12.88
N ILE A 43 -6.14 4.52 11.93
CA ILE A 43 -5.68 4.54 10.54
C ILE A 43 -5.94 5.92 9.91
N GLU A 44 -7.10 6.54 10.18
CA GLU A 44 -7.38 7.91 9.69
C GLU A 44 -6.41 8.94 10.30
N HIS A 45 -6.04 8.79 11.57
CA HIS A 45 -5.00 9.61 12.22
C HIS A 45 -3.61 9.43 11.58
N LEU A 46 -3.31 8.21 11.13
CA LEU A 46 -2.02 7.88 10.51
C LEU A 46 -1.86 8.46 9.10
N LYS A 47 -2.96 8.69 8.36
CA LYS A 47 -2.96 9.18 6.96
C LYS A 47 -2.06 10.39 6.67
N PRO A 48 -2.11 11.52 7.41
CA PRO A 48 -1.23 12.65 7.14
C PRO A 48 0.26 12.27 7.23
N TYR A 49 0.62 11.38 8.15
CA TYR A 49 1.99 10.88 8.30
C TYR A 49 2.38 9.93 7.18
N LEU A 50 1.46 9.10 6.68
CA LEU A 50 1.72 8.28 5.48
C LEU A 50 1.93 9.17 4.25
N ALA A 51 1.14 10.23 4.10
CA ALA A 51 1.23 11.16 2.98
C ALA A 51 2.60 11.83 2.91
N SER A 52 3.15 12.30 4.04
CA SER A 52 4.50 12.87 4.10
C SER A 52 5.63 11.83 4.17
N GLY A 53 5.30 10.60 4.53
CA GLY A 53 6.28 9.61 5.00
C GLY A 53 6.71 9.88 6.44
N ILE A 54 7.42 8.90 7.02
CA ILE A 54 7.90 8.95 8.40
C ILE A 54 9.40 8.64 8.41
N PRO A 55 10.27 9.67 8.32
CA PRO A 55 11.72 9.48 8.17
C PRO A 55 12.37 8.69 9.30
N GLU A 56 11.89 8.84 10.54
CA GLU A 56 12.47 8.20 11.73
C GLU A 56 12.40 6.66 11.67
N ILE A 57 11.41 6.12 10.95
CA ILE A 57 11.24 4.69 10.69
C ILE A 57 11.50 4.34 9.23
N GLN A 58 12.10 5.24 8.44
CA GLN A 58 12.37 5.06 7.00
C GLN A 58 11.12 4.63 6.21
N LEU A 59 9.95 5.14 6.59
CA LEU A 59 8.72 4.93 5.83
C LEU A 59 8.65 5.99 4.72
N PRO A 60 8.65 5.60 3.44
CA PRO A 60 8.55 6.55 2.35
C PRO A 60 7.18 7.23 2.33
N SER A 61 7.10 8.37 1.66
CA SER A 61 5.83 9.04 1.37
C SER A 61 4.95 8.15 0.48
N VAL A 62 3.64 8.15 0.76
CA VAL A 62 2.61 7.52 -0.09
C VAL A 62 1.91 8.54 -0.99
N GLU A 63 2.37 9.80 -1.04
CA GLU A 63 1.81 10.86 -1.88
C GLU A 63 2.91 11.76 -2.50
N PRO A 64 3.30 11.52 -3.77
CA PRO A 64 2.90 10.37 -4.58
C PRO A 64 3.52 9.07 -4.06
N PHE A 65 2.80 7.96 -4.20
CA PHE A 65 3.37 6.64 -4.02
C PHE A 65 4.33 6.35 -5.19
N LYS A 66 5.61 6.13 -4.88
CA LYS A 66 6.65 5.89 -5.88
C LYS A 66 7.02 4.42 -5.97
N MET A 67 7.16 3.91 -7.19
CA MET A 67 7.69 2.58 -7.44
C MET A 67 8.67 2.62 -8.63
N ASP A 68 9.89 2.11 -8.40
CA ASP A 68 10.96 2.17 -9.39
C ASP A 68 10.64 1.41 -10.67
N SER A 69 10.03 0.22 -10.53
CA SER A 69 9.73 -0.65 -11.66
C SER A 69 8.56 -1.60 -11.37
N LEU A 70 7.63 -1.70 -12.31
CA LEU A 70 6.56 -2.69 -12.36
C LEU A 70 6.60 -3.39 -13.72
N ALA A 71 6.96 -4.67 -13.72
CA ALA A 71 6.89 -5.51 -14.91
C ALA A 71 5.66 -6.42 -14.84
N LEU A 72 4.88 -6.45 -15.91
CA LEU A 72 3.67 -7.25 -16.07
C LEU A 72 3.71 -7.99 -17.40
N GLN A 73 3.17 -9.21 -17.41
CA GLN A 73 2.96 -9.99 -18.62
C GLN A 73 1.47 -10.28 -18.78
N LEU A 74 0.79 -9.61 -19.70
CA LEU A 74 -0.67 -9.70 -19.81
C LEU A 74 -1.11 -10.96 -20.57
N THR A 75 -0.34 -11.39 -21.57
CA THR A 75 -0.67 -12.59 -22.36
C THR A 75 0.52 -13.54 -22.43
N GLU A 76 0.21 -14.83 -22.57
CA GLU A 76 1.19 -15.92 -22.67
C GLU A 76 1.65 -16.12 -24.12
N GLY A 77 2.69 -16.94 -24.31
CA GLY A 77 3.21 -17.33 -25.62
C GLY A 77 4.33 -16.41 -26.18
N PRO A 78 4.87 -16.74 -27.37
CA PRO A 78 6.04 -16.08 -27.93
C PRO A 78 5.82 -14.59 -28.24
N GLN A 79 4.59 -14.19 -28.56
CA GLN A 79 4.18 -12.81 -28.82
C GLN A 79 3.37 -12.19 -27.66
N GLY A 80 3.38 -12.85 -26.51
CA GLY A 80 2.68 -12.39 -25.32
C GLY A 80 3.07 -10.96 -24.95
N TYR A 81 2.08 -10.14 -24.61
CA TYR A 81 2.28 -8.75 -24.28
C TYR A 81 2.98 -8.61 -22.94
N LYS A 82 4.10 -7.89 -22.96
CA LYS A 82 4.87 -7.55 -21.77
C LYS A 82 4.94 -6.03 -21.69
N ILE A 83 4.79 -5.51 -20.48
CA ILE A 83 4.95 -4.09 -20.20
C ILE A 83 5.80 -3.92 -18.96
N THR A 84 6.71 -2.95 -19.00
CA THR A 84 7.47 -2.48 -17.84
C THR A 84 7.19 -1.00 -17.67
N LEU A 85 6.66 -0.63 -16.50
CA LEU A 85 6.51 0.74 -16.06
C LEU A 85 7.68 1.08 -15.15
N LYS A 86 8.38 2.19 -15.41
CA LYS A 86 9.52 2.68 -14.62
C LYS A 86 9.22 4.07 -14.08
N ASN A 87 9.84 4.39 -12.94
CA ASN A 87 9.67 5.67 -12.25
C ASN A 87 8.18 6.00 -12.09
N MET A 88 7.41 5.02 -11.61
CA MET A 88 5.97 5.15 -11.48
C MET A 88 5.66 6.04 -10.30
N GLU A 89 4.83 7.05 -10.52
CA GLU A 89 4.28 7.92 -9.49
C GLU A 89 2.75 7.78 -9.50
N ALA A 90 2.19 7.40 -8.36
CA ALA A 90 0.75 7.30 -8.16
C ALA A 90 0.28 8.37 -7.18
N PHE A 91 -0.55 9.28 -7.68
CA PHE A 91 -1.13 10.40 -6.95
C PHE A 91 -2.54 10.07 -6.46
N GLY A 92 -2.90 10.57 -5.29
CA GLY A 92 -4.20 10.38 -4.66
C GLY A 92 -4.31 9.11 -3.80
N ALA A 93 -3.23 8.33 -3.66
CA ALA A 93 -3.20 7.12 -2.84
C ALA A 93 -3.42 7.42 -1.35
N SER A 94 -3.00 8.59 -0.88
CA SER A 94 -3.22 9.04 0.51
C SER A 94 -4.68 9.35 0.84
N ASN A 95 -5.54 9.56 -0.17
CA ASN A 95 -6.96 9.88 0.00
C ASN A 95 -7.85 8.65 0.22
N PHE A 96 -7.26 7.51 0.60
CA PHE A 96 -8.00 6.30 0.88
C PHE A 96 -8.93 6.47 2.09
N GLN A 97 -9.98 5.66 2.17
CA GLN A 97 -10.84 5.55 3.34
C GLN A 97 -11.01 4.08 3.69
N VAL A 98 -10.88 3.74 4.97
CA VAL A 98 -11.23 2.39 5.46
C VAL A 98 -12.75 2.31 5.58
N LYS A 99 -13.39 1.39 4.85
CA LYS A 99 -14.84 1.16 4.88
C LYS A 99 -15.25 0.05 5.83
N SER A 100 -14.38 -0.94 6.03
CA SER A 100 -14.57 -1.98 7.02
C SER A 100 -13.24 -2.54 7.47
N LEU A 101 -13.19 -3.02 8.70
CA LEU A 101 -12.07 -3.71 9.30
C LEU A 101 -12.60 -4.86 10.16
N LYS A 102 -12.08 -6.06 9.94
CA LYS A 102 -12.23 -7.22 10.80
C LYS A 102 -10.84 -7.60 11.29
N LEU A 103 -10.62 -7.54 12.60
CA LEU A 103 -9.36 -7.93 13.20
C LEU A 103 -9.19 -9.46 13.17
N THR A 104 -7.93 -9.92 13.30
CA THR A 104 -7.60 -11.33 13.46
C THR A 104 -8.24 -11.87 14.75
N GLU A 105 -9.03 -12.94 14.64
CA GLU A 105 -9.68 -13.62 15.77
C GLU A 105 -9.67 -15.13 15.50
N ASN A 106 -9.37 -15.97 16.51
CA ASN A 106 -9.37 -17.44 16.39
C ASN A 106 -8.56 -17.99 15.18
N ASN A 107 -7.39 -17.40 14.90
CA ASN A 107 -6.56 -17.68 13.73
C ASN A 107 -7.19 -17.36 12.35
N GLU A 108 -8.34 -16.70 12.30
CA GLU A 108 -8.86 -16.16 11.04
C GLU A 108 -8.03 -14.95 10.58
N PRO A 109 -7.78 -14.81 9.26
CA PRO A 109 -7.09 -13.65 8.73
C PRO A 109 -7.91 -12.37 8.96
N PHE A 110 -7.21 -11.26 9.23
CA PHE A 110 -7.85 -9.95 9.22
C PHE A 110 -8.39 -9.65 7.82
N LYS A 111 -9.45 -8.85 7.76
CA LYS A 111 -10.03 -8.36 6.51
C LYS A 111 -10.22 -6.86 6.59
N ALA A 112 -9.94 -6.15 5.51
CA ALA A 112 -10.21 -4.73 5.44
C ALA A 112 -10.70 -4.35 4.05
N LYS A 113 -11.63 -3.41 3.97
CA LYS A 113 -12.02 -2.79 2.70
C LYS A 113 -11.54 -1.36 2.69
N ILE A 114 -10.73 -1.01 1.71
CA ILE A 114 -10.29 0.37 1.46
C ILE A 114 -10.89 0.87 0.16
N VAL A 115 -11.19 2.16 0.09
CA VAL A 115 -11.64 2.82 -1.14
C VAL A 115 -10.81 4.06 -1.39
N MET A 116 -10.52 4.34 -2.66
CA MET A 116 -9.82 5.53 -3.11
C MET A 116 -10.67 6.19 -4.21
N PRO A 117 -11.10 7.46 -4.04
CA PRO A 117 -11.99 8.10 -5.00
C PRO A 117 -11.37 8.23 -6.39
N LYS A 118 -10.08 8.56 -6.45
CA LYS A 118 -9.35 8.81 -7.68
C LYS A 118 -7.86 8.55 -7.50
N LEU A 119 -7.27 7.81 -8.44
CA LEU A 119 -5.83 7.63 -8.56
C LEU A 119 -5.37 8.11 -9.93
N LYS A 120 -4.25 8.84 -9.97
CA LYS A 120 -3.58 9.20 -11.21
C LYS A 120 -2.20 8.55 -11.19
N ILE A 121 -1.86 7.82 -12.25
CA ILE A 121 -0.56 7.18 -12.42
C ILE A 121 0.16 7.84 -13.58
N GLU A 122 1.43 8.16 -13.35
CA GLU A 122 2.38 8.58 -14.39
C GLU A 122 3.59 7.64 -14.34
N ALA A 123 4.05 7.19 -15.50
CA ALA A 123 5.22 6.34 -15.59
C ALA A 123 5.88 6.42 -16.97
N LYS A 124 7.17 6.07 -17.05
CA LYS A 124 7.79 5.71 -18.32
C LYS A 124 7.45 4.26 -18.62
N TYR A 125 6.96 3.96 -19.82
CA TYR A 125 6.65 2.59 -20.20
C TYR A 125 7.57 2.07 -21.30
N THR A 126 7.77 0.75 -21.29
CA THR A 126 8.30 0.01 -22.43
C THR A 126 7.49 -1.27 -22.55
N SER A 127 7.05 -1.59 -23.77
CA SER A 127 6.24 -2.76 -24.05
C SER A 127 6.73 -3.53 -25.28
N SER A 128 6.39 -4.81 -25.31
CA SER A 128 6.63 -5.70 -26.45
C SER A 128 5.49 -6.68 -26.63
N GLY A 129 5.34 -7.20 -27.85
CA GLY A 129 4.31 -8.16 -28.21
C GLY A 129 2.99 -7.53 -28.66
N VAL A 130 1.91 -8.29 -28.52
CA VAL A 130 0.56 -7.95 -29.01
C VAL A 130 -0.39 -7.77 -27.83
N LEU A 131 -0.84 -6.53 -27.60
CA LEU A 131 -1.84 -6.22 -26.59
C LEU A 131 -3.22 -6.64 -27.11
N LEU A 132 -3.71 -7.79 -26.63
CA LEU A 132 -4.96 -8.43 -27.07
C LEU A 132 -4.96 -8.74 -28.58
N ILE A 133 -5.21 -7.73 -29.41
CA ILE A 133 -5.20 -7.81 -30.88
C ILE A 133 -4.26 -6.81 -31.56
N LEU A 134 -3.71 -5.83 -30.81
CA LEU A 134 -2.95 -4.72 -31.36
C LEU A 134 -1.44 -4.94 -31.15
N PRO A 135 -0.61 -4.96 -32.21
CA PRO A 135 0.84 -4.90 -32.07
C PRO A 135 1.23 -3.60 -31.35
N ALA A 136 1.70 -3.72 -30.11
CA ALA A 136 1.86 -2.58 -29.20
C ALA A 136 3.27 -2.56 -28.61
N SER A 137 4.28 -2.83 -29.44
CA SER A 137 5.68 -2.75 -29.04
C SER A 137 6.17 -1.31 -29.18
N GLY A 138 6.77 -0.76 -28.12
CA GLY A 138 7.18 0.63 -28.09
C GLY A 138 7.58 1.09 -26.69
N GLY A 139 7.87 2.38 -26.57
CA GLY A 139 8.14 3.00 -25.28
C GLY A 139 7.88 4.49 -25.34
N GLY A 140 7.54 5.06 -24.20
CA GLY A 140 7.12 6.45 -24.07
C GLY A 140 6.62 6.74 -22.66
N ASP A 141 5.67 7.66 -22.57
CA ASP A 141 5.00 8.04 -21.33
C ASP A 141 3.64 7.34 -21.23
N PHE A 142 3.34 6.81 -20.05
CA PHE A 142 2.07 6.17 -19.72
C PHE A 142 1.34 6.99 -18.65
N HIS A 143 0.07 7.24 -18.91
CA HIS A 143 -0.83 7.91 -17.99
C HIS A 143 -2.07 7.07 -17.78
N ALA A 144 -2.45 6.90 -16.52
CA ALA A 144 -3.73 6.27 -16.18
C ALA A 144 -4.46 7.07 -15.11
N VAL A 145 -5.78 7.12 -15.23
CA VAL A 145 -6.69 7.66 -14.21
C VAL A 145 -7.67 6.57 -13.85
N PHE A 146 -7.72 6.23 -12.57
CA PHE A 146 -8.66 5.27 -12.01
C PHE A 146 -9.63 6.03 -11.12
N GLU A 147 -10.94 5.84 -11.30
CA GLU A 147 -11.98 6.46 -10.49
C GLU A 147 -12.81 5.38 -9.80
N GLY A 148 -13.16 5.62 -8.53
CA GLY A 148 -13.90 4.67 -7.71
C GLY A 148 -13.15 3.35 -7.52
N VAL A 149 -11.91 3.41 -7.02
CA VAL A 149 -11.11 2.22 -6.72
C VAL A 149 -11.52 1.66 -5.37
N SER A 150 -11.72 0.36 -5.28
CA SER A 150 -11.85 -0.35 -4.02
C SER A 150 -10.91 -1.56 -3.95
N ALA A 151 -10.40 -1.84 -2.76
CA ALA A 151 -9.56 -2.99 -2.53
C ALA A 151 -10.00 -3.73 -1.26
N ASP A 152 -10.33 -5.01 -1.44
CA ASP A 152 -10.61 -5.93 -0.35
C ASP A 152 -9.32 -6.67 0.01
N LEU A 153 -8.81 -6.38 1.21
CA LEU A 153 -7.57 -6.92 1.77
C LEU A 153 -7.89 -8.11 2.67
N THR A 154 -7.09 -9.16 2.59
CA THR A 154 -7.11 -10.28 3.54
C THR A 154 -5.69 -10.62 3.93
N GLY A 155 -5.38 -10.67 5.22
CA GLY A 155 -4.01 -10.93 5.65
C GLY A 155 -3.89 -11.74 6.93
N LYS A 156 -2.76 -12.44 7.08
CA LYS A 156 -2.41 -13.17 8.29
C LYS A 156 -1.34 -12.40 9.05
N THR A 157 -1.48 -12.40 10.37
CA THR A 157 -0.57 -11.69 11.27
C THR A 157 0.03 -12.62 12.31
N SER A 158 1.28 -12.38 12.66
CA SER A 158 1.96 -13.01 13.80
C SER A 158 2.55 -11.95 14.72
N VAL A 159 2.88 -12.39 15.94
CA VAL A 159 3.63 -11.60 16.90
C VAL A 159 5.09 -12.05 16.86
N ARG A 160 6.01 -11.10 16.71
CA ARG A 160 7.46 -11.34 16.72
C ARG A 160 8.10 -10.60 17.88
N ALA A 161 8.79 -11.34 18.73
CA ALA A 161 9.61 -10.75 19.79
C ALA A 161 10.90 -10.16 19.18
N SER A 162 11.18 -8.89 19.47
CA SER A 162 12.41 -8.21 19.04
C SER A 162 12.74 -7.11 20.04
N LYS A 163 14.03 -6.81 20.29
CA LYS A 163 14.44 -5.69 21.16
C LYS A 163 13.74 -5.63 22.54
N GLY A 164 13.37 -6.78 23.11
CA GLY A 164 12.66 -6.85 24.40
C GLY A 164 11.17 -6.47 24.37
N ALA A 165 10.56 -6.31 23.20
CA ALA A 165 9.14 -6.01 23.03
C ALA A 165 8.49 -6.89 21.94
N ASN A 166 7.16 -6.91 21.91
CA ASN A 166 6.40 -7.63 20.90
C ASN A 166 6.03 -6.71 19.75
N TYR A 167 6.18 -7.20 18.52
CA TYR A 167 5.84 -6.45 17.31
C TYR A 167 4.88 -7.25 16.46
N LEU A 168 3.89 -6.57 15.89
CA LEU A 168 2.99 -7.18 14.93
C LEU A 168 3.73 -7.38 13.61
N HIS A 169 3.42 -8.44 12.90
CA HIS A 169 3.96 -8.69 11.58
C HIS A 169 2.87 -9.24 10.66
N ILE A 170 2.77 -8.72 9.45
CA ILE A 170 1.92 -9.29 8.40
C ILE A 170 2.73 -10.37 7.68
N ASP A 171 2.37 -11.63 7.91
CA ASP A 171 3.02 -12.79 7.30
C ASP A 171 2.60 -12.98 5.84
N SER A 172 1.34 -12.69 5.54
CA SER A 172 0.82 -12.71 4.19
C SER A 172 -0.29 -11.69 4.01
N LEU A 173 -0.36 -11.13 2.81
CA LEU A 173 -1.41 -10.20 2.38
C LEU A 173 -1.88 -10.63 1.00
N SER A 174 -3.20 -10.66 0.81
CA SER A 174 -3.85 -10.72 -0.49
C SER A 174 -4.74 -9.51 -0.66
N LEU A 175 -4.95 -9.13 -1.92
CA LEU A 175 -5.70 -7.95 -2.31
C LEU A 175 -6.60 -8.34 -3.48
N VAL A 176 -7.89 -8.00 -3.41
CA VAL A 176 -8.83 -8.04 -4.53
C VAL A 176 -9.16 -6.61 -4.93
N LEU A 177 -8.78 -6.24 -6.15
CA LEU A 177 -8.97 -4.89 -6.69
C LEU A 177 -10.27 -4.84 -7.49
N ASP A 178 -11.02 -3.78 -7.32
CA ASP A 178 -12.18 -3.42 -8.14
C ASP A 178 -12.09 -1.94 -8.50
N VAL A 179 -12.39 -1.62 -9.76
CA VAL A 179 -12.29 -0.25 -10.29
C VAL A 179 -13.51 0.04 -11.13
N LYS A 180 -14.19 1.16 -10.82
CA LYS A 180 -15.41 1.56 -11.51
C LYS A 180 -15.14 2.12 -12.91
N ASP A 181 -14.17 3.03 -13.05
CA ASP A 181 -13.79 3.61 -14.33
C ASP A 181 -12.27 3.73 -14.41
N VAL A 182 -11.72 3.41 -15.57
CA VAL A 182 -10.29 3.52 -15.83
C VAL A 182 -10.07 4.13 -17.21
N LYS A 183 -9.15 5.09 -17.28
CA LYS A 183 -8.72 5.72 -18.53
C LYS A 183 -7.23 5.57 -18.65
N MET A 184 -6.76 5.00 -19.75
CA MET A 184 -5.35 4.79 -20.03
C MET A 184 -4.97 5.53 -21.31
N SER A 185 -3.77 6.09 -21.33
CA SER A 185 -3.22 6.74 -22.52
C SER A 185 -1.70 6.67 -22.52
N ILE A 186 -1.14 6.79 -23.71
CA ILE A 186 0.30 6.85 -23.95
C ILE A 186 0.65 8.09 -24.75
N SER A 187 1.87 8.59 -24.58
CA SER A 187 2.44 9.66 -25.40
C SER A 187 3.94 9.43 -25.65
N GLY A 188 4.51 10.16 -26.61
CA GLY A 188 5.93 10.04 -26.96
C GLY A 188 6.36 8.67 -27.49
N ALA A 189 5.42 7.90 -28.08
CA ALA A 189 5.64 6.52 -28.52
C ALA A 189 5.77 6.39 -30.05
N PHE A 190 6.17 5.18 -30.49
CA PHE A 190 6.21 4.76 -31.90
C PHE A 190 7.02 5.68 -32.83
N ASN A 191 8.14 6.24 -32.35
CA ASN A 191 8.98 7.18 -33.11
C ASN A 191 8.15 8.34 -33.71
N ASN A 192 7.16 8.85 -32.97
CA ASN A 192 6.23 9.92 -33.38
C ASN A 192 5.31 9.57 -34.56
N ASN A 193 5.07 8.30 -34.85
CA ASN A 193 4.02 7.90 -35.79
C ASN A 193 2.63 8.19 -35.18
N ARG A 194 2.01 9.29 -35.65
CA ARG A 194 0.70 9.76 -35.14
C ARG A 194 -0.41 8.75 -35.34
N ILE A 195 -0.42 8.03 -36.47
CA ILE A 195 -1.48 7.06 -36.78
C ILE A 195 -1.47 5.91 -35.76
N LEU A 196 -0.29 5.32 -35.51
CA LEU A 196 -0.15 4.24 -34.52
C LEU A 196 -0.43 4.72 -33.10
N LEU A 197 0.01 5.93 -32.75
CA LEU A 197 -0.26 6.53 -31.44
C LEU A 197 -1.75 6.75 -31.22
N GLU A 198 -2.46 7.34 -32.19
CA GLU A 198 -3.90 7.59 -32.11
C GLU A 198 -4.70 6.29 -32.10
N ALA A 199 -4.35 5.32 -32.93
CA ALA A 199 -4.99 4.00 -32.94
C ALA A 199 -4.82 3.27 -31.60
N THR A 200 -3.62 3.34 -31.00
CA THR A 200 -3.35 2.73 -29.69
C THR A 200 -4.11 3.44 -28.58
N ASN A 201 -4.15 4.79 -28.58
CA ASN A 201 -4.90 5.55 -27.58
C ASN A 201 -6.43 5.38 -27.72
N LEU A 202 -6.94 5.25 -28.95
CA LEU A 202 -8.34 4.87 -29.20
C LEU A 202 -8.62 3.50 -28.59
N PHE A 203 -7.77 2.50 -28.87
CA PHE A 203 -7.91 1.17 -28.30
C PHE A 203 -7.90 1.18 -26.76
N LEU A 204 -6.90 1.85 -26.16
CA LEU A 204 -6.77 1.95 -24.70
C LEU A 204 -7.96 2.64 -24.05
N ARG A 205 -8.51 3.70 -24.68
CA ARG A 205 -9.68 4.40 -24.16
C ARG A 205 -10.94 3.54 -24.23
N ASP A 206 -11.14 2.84 -25.34
CA ASP A 206 -12.37 2.08 -25.58
C ASP A 206 -12.36 0.71 -24.88
N ASN A 207 -11.18 0.21 -24.49
CA ASN A 207 -11.00 -1.13 -23.91
C ASN A 207 -10.21 -1.11 -22.58
N SER A 208 -10.14 0.03 -21.89
CA SER A 208 -9.36 0.21 -20.67
C SER A 208 -9.71 -0.80 -19.57
N GLN A 209 -10.99 -1.13 -19.41
CA GLN A 209 -11.46 -2.11 -18.44
C GLN A 209 -10.93 -3.52 -18.75
N ILE A 210 -11.02 -3.95 -20.02
CA ILE A 210 -10.52 -5.25 -20.47
C ILE A 210 -9.00 -5.32 -20.28
N VAL A 211 -8.29 -4.23 -20.57
CA VAL A 211 -6.84 -4.13 -20.35
C VAL A 211 -6.51 -4.24 -18.86
N LEU A 212 -7.27 -3.60 -17.98
CA LEU A 212 -7.13 -3.73 -16.52
C LEU A 212 -7.37 -5.17 -16.05
N GLU A 213 -8.44 -5.81 -16.51
CA GLU A 213 -8.76 -7.21 -16.18
C GLU A 213 -7.63 -8.17 -16.59
N ALA A 214 -7.03 -7.96 -17.77
CA ALA A 214 -5.91 -8.77 -18.25
C ALA A 214 -4.65 -8.65 -17.36
N MET A 215 -4.44 -7.51 -16.69
CA MET A 215 -3.29 -7.31 -15.80
C MET A 215 -3.60 -7.57 -14.31
N GLN A 216 -4.88 -7.67 -13.96
CA GLN A 216 -5.39 -7.62 -12.59
C GLN A 216 -4.73 -8.65 -11.67
N SER A 217 -4.60 -9.92 -12.09
CA SER A 217 -3.99 -10.98 -11.28
C SER A 217 -2.53 -10.69 -10.88
N GLN A 218 -1.71 -10.19 -11.82
CA GLN A 218 -0.32 -9.85 -11.52
C GLN A 218 -0.20 -8.55 -10.73
N LEU A 219 -1.03 -7.56 -11.07
CA LEU A 219 -1.10 -6.30 -10.36
C LEU A 219 -1.45 -6.50 -8.88
N GLN A 220 -2.49 -7.30 -8.58
CA GLN A 220 -2.90 -7.63 -7.21
C GLN A 220 -1.76 -8.26 -6.41
N LYS A 221 -1.02 -9.22 -6.99
CA LYS A 221 0.11 -9.88 -6.32
C LYS A 221 1.24 -8.88 -6.00
N LYS A 222 1.56 -8.00 -6.95
CA LYS A 222 2.60 -6.97 -6.76
C LYS A 222 2.19 -5.94 -5.71
N LEU A 223 0.96 -5.42 -5.80
CA LEU A 223 0.42 -4.47 -4.82
C LEU A 223 0.35 -5.08 -3.42
N ALA A 224 -0.10 -6.32 -3.28
CA ALA A 224 -0.14 -6.99 -1.98
C ALA A 224 1.26 -7.13 -1.35
N SER A 225 2.29 -7.41 -2.17
CA SER A 225 3.68 -7.44 -1.69
C SER A 225 4.16 -6.06 -1.24
N GLU A 226 3.92 -5.01 -2.02
CA GLU A 226 4.36 -3.65 -1.68
C GLU A 226 3.62 -3.10 -0.46
N PHE A 227 2.30 -3.28 -0.38
CA PHE A 227 1.51 -2.86 0.79
C PHE A 227 1.92 -3.62 2.06
N GLY A 228 2.19 -4.92 1.95
CA GLY A 228 2.72 -5.72 3.05
C GLY A 228 4.08 -5.21 3.55
N LYS A 229 4.99 -4.81 2.65
CA LYS A 229 6.29 -4.22 3.02
C LYS A 229 6.13 -2.89 3.75
N LEU A 230 5.30 -1.99 3.22
CA LEU A 230 5.03 -0.68 3.86
C LEU A 230 4.43 -0.85 5.26
N ALA A 231 3.40 -1.70 5.38
CA ALA A 231 2.78 -1.98 6.66
C ALA A 231 3.79 -2.57 7.65
N ASN A 232 4.59 -3.56 7.23
CA ASN A 232 5.63 -4.15 8.08
C ASN A 232 6.75 -3.15 8.44
N GLN A 233 7.01 -2.13 7.61
CA GLN A 233 7.95 -1.06 7.94
C GLN A 233 7.45 -0.24 9.14
N LEU A 234 6.16 0.03 9.24
CA LEU A 234 5.54 0.65 10.42
C LEU A 234 5.55 -0.32 11.62
N LEU A 235 4.99 -1.52 11.42
CA LEU A 235 4.73 -2.47 12.52
C LEU A 235 6.00 -3.01 13.20
N LYS A 236 7.14 -3.06 12.50
CA LYS A 236 8.42 -3.49 13.12
C LYS A 236 9.08 -2.42 13.99
N ASN A 237 8.59 -1.19 13.94
CA ASN A 237 9.16 -0.05 14.67
C ASN A 237 8.27 0.44 15.81
N VAL A 238 7.05 -0.10 15.93
CA VAL A 238 6.10 0.25 16.98
C VAL A 238 5.72 -1.01 17.74
N PRO A 239 6.03 -1.11 19.05
CA PRO A 239 5.57 -2.20 19.88
C PRO A 239 4.05 -2.33 19.89
N ILE A 240 3.58 -3.57 19.99
CA ILE A 240 2.17 -3.94 20.09
C ILE A 240 1.46 -3.16 21.21
N GLU A 241 2.13 -3.00 22.34
CA GLU A 241 1.63 -2.34 23.54
C GLU A 241 1.39 -0.83 23.33
N GLN A 242 1.96 -0.24 22.27
CA GLN A 242 1.69 1.14 21.90
C GLN A 242 0.43 1.28 21.02
N PHE A 243 0.03 0.24 20.28
CA PHE A 243 -1.20 0.26 19.47
C PHE A 243 -2.44 0.01 20.33
N TYR A 244 -2.34 -0.90 21.29
CA TYR A 244 -3.46 -1.27 22.15
C TYR A 244 -3.06 -1.35 23.62
N VAL A 245 -3.61 -0.41 24.39
CA VAL A 245 -3.43 -0.30 25.84
C VAL A 245 -4.52 -1.09 26.57
N ASN A 246 -4.19 -1.54 27.78
CA ASN A 246 -5.19 -2.13 28.69
C ASN A 246 -6.06 -1.00 29.26
#